data_AF-A0A2D5J1Y6-F1
#
_entry.id   AF-A0A2D5J1Y6-F1
#
_cell.length_a   1.000
_cell.length_b   1.000
_cell.length_c   1.000
_cell.angle_alpha   90.00
_cell.angle_beta   90.00
_cell.angle_gamma   90.00
#
_symmetry.space_group_name_H-M   'P 1'
#
loop_
_entity.id
_entity.type
_entity.pdbx_description
1 polymer ?
#
loop_
_entity_poly.entity_id
_entity_poly.type
_entity_poly.pdbx_seq_one_letter_code
_entity_poly.pdbx_strand_id
1 'polypeptide(L)'
;MTTAPKRKTSLTLDAGALDDARALGVNVSAVADEALRRAVAEARQRRWVEDNAEAFAAQAAWHEENGHPLADILAGPAGETWKN
;
A
#
# COMPACT_ATOMS: atom_id res chain seq x y z
N MET A 1 -18.98 13.95 5.02
CA MET A 1 -17.90 13.23 4.31
C MET A 1 -17.88 13.73 2.88
N THR A 2 -16.85 14.48 2.51
CA THR A 2 -16.80 15.15 1.20
C THR A 2 -16.39 14.12 0.14
N THR A 3 -17.32 13.75 -0.74
CA THR A 3 -17.04 12.86 -1.87
C THR A 3 -16.02 13.54 -2.76
N ALA A 4 -14.84 12.94 -2.91
CA ALA A 4 -13.80 13.47 -3.80
C ALA A 4 -14.35 13.59 -5.24
N PRO A 5 -14.01 14.66 -5.98
CA PRO A 5 -14.54 14.87 -7.32
C PRO A 5 -14.06 13.75 -8.28
N LYS A 6 -15.01 13.06 -8.91
CA LYS A 6 -14.72 12.06 -9.95
C LYS A 6 -14.41 12.76 -11.27
N ARG A 7 -13.32 12.36 -11.92
CA ARG A 7 -12.96 12.83 -13.26
C ARG A 7 -13.30 11.74 -14.29
N LYS A 8 -14.01 12.11 -15.35
CA LYS A 8 -14.26 11.20 -16.47
C LYS A 8 -12.97 10.99 -17.26
N THR A 9 -12.69 9.74 -17.61
CA THR A 9 -11.58 9.34 -18.48
C THR A 9 -12.04 8.20 -19.39
N SER A 10 -11.49 8.12 -20.60
CA SER A 10 -11.78 7.03 -21.53
C SER A 10 -10.72 5.94 -21.40
N LEU A 11 -11.14 4.68 -21.40
CA LEU A 11 -10.27 3.50 -21.27
C LEU A 11 -10.62 2.50 -22.38
N THR A 12 -9.61 1.81 -22.88
CA THR A 12 -9.81 0.67 -23.79
C THR A 12 -9.67 -0.61 -22.97
N LEU A 13 -10.70 -1.45 -22.99
CA LEU A 13 -10.75 -2.73 -22.29
C LEU A 13 -11.12 -3.83 -23.28
N ASP A 14 -10.92 -5.08 -22.86
CA ASP A 14 -11.32 -6.24 -23.65
C ASP A 14 -12.83 -6.22 -23.95
N ALA A 15 -13.18 -6.45 -25.22
CA ALA A 15 -14.58 -6.37 -25.67
C ALA A 15 -15.44 -7.48 -25.06
N GLY A 16 -14.92 -8.71 -24.98
CA GLY A 16 -15.64 -9.84 -24.39
C GLY A 16 -15.93 -9.62 -22.91
N ALA A 17 -14.95 -9.11 -22.16
CA ALA A 17 -15.12 -8.75 -20.76
C ALA A 17 -16.19 -7.65 -20.55
N LEU A 18 -16.29 -6.67 -21.46
CA LEU A 18 -17.33 -5.65 -21.42
C LEU A 18 -18.72 -6.20 -21.73
N ASP A 19 -18.81 -7.10 -22.70
CA ASP A 19 -20.06 -7.78 -23.06
C ASP A 19 -20.55 -8.68 -21.91
N ASP A 20 -19.66 -9.46 -21.30
CA ASP A 20 -19.95 -10.27 -20.12
C ASP A 20 -20.37 -9.42 -18.93
N ALA A 21 -19.65 -8.32 -18.65
CA ALA A 21 -20.01 -7.40 -17.60
C ALA A 21 -21.41 -6.82 -17.80
N ARG A 22 -21.78 -6.49 -19.05
CA ARG A 22 -23.12 -6.01 -19.39
C ARG A 22 -24.18 -7.11 -19.20
N ALA A 23 -23.91 -8.32 -19.66
CA ALA A 23 -24.83 -9.46 -19.52
C ALA A 23 -25.09 -9.82 -18.05
N LEU A 24 -24.07 -9.66 -17.20
CA LEU A 24 -24.12 -9.99 -15.77
C LEU A 24 -24.48 -8.81 -14.86
N GLY A 25 -24.69 -7.61 -15.41
CA GLY A 25 -25.04 -6.41 -14.63
C GLY A 25 -23.88 -5.86 -13.76
N VAL A 26 -22.63 -6.14 -14.13
CA VAL A 26 -21.44 -5.66 -13.42
C VAL A 26 -21.19 -4.18 -13.73
N ASN A 27 -20.99 -3.38 -12.68
CA ASN A 27 -20.66 -1.97 -12.82
C ASN A 27 -19.17 -1.77 -13.13
N VAL A 28 -18.84 -1.75 -14.43
CA VAL A 28 -17.47 -1.58 -14.93
C VAL A 28 -16.75 -0.37 -14.32
N SER A 29 -17.43 0.77 -14.21
CA SER A 29 -16.83 1.99 -13.66
C SER A 29 -16.45 1.85 -12.19
N ALA A 30 -17.25 1.14 -11.38
CA ALA A 30 -16.94 0.90 -9.97
C ALA A 30 -15.76 -0.07 -9.81
N VAL A 31 -15.73 -1.13 -10.62
CA VAL A 31 -14.62 -2.10 -10.64
C VAL A 31 -13.32 -1.44 -11.06
N ALA A 32 -13.35 -0.65 -12.14
CA ALA A 32 -12.18 0.07 -12.64
C ALA A 32 -11.65 1.10 -11.63
N ASP A 33 -12.54 1.83 -10.95
CA ASP A 33 -12.16 2.80 -9.91
C ASP A 33 -11.46 2.13 -8.72
N GLU A 34 -12.01 1.02 -8.22
CA GLU A 34 -11.40 0.27 -7.12
C GLU A 34 -10.05 -0.33 -7.52
N ALA A 35 -9.98 -0.97 -8.69
CA ALA A 35 -8.74 -1.56 -9.19
C ALA A 35 -7.64 -0.50 -9.36
N LEU A 36 -7.99 0.67 -9.89
CA LEU A 36 -7.06 1.79 -10.05
C LEU A 36 -6.61 2.35 -8.70
N ARG A 37 -7.52 2.54 -7.73
CA ARG A 37 -7.16 3.01 -6.39
C ARG A 37 -6.20 2.06 -5.70
N ARG A 38 -6.44 0.76 -5.78
CA ARG A 38 -5.54 -0.26 -5.22
C ARG A 38 -4.16 -0.22 -5.88
N ALA A 39 -4.11 -0.23 -7.22
CA ALA A 39 -2.85 -0.20 -7.97
C ALA A 39 -2.03 1.07 -7.65
N VAL A 40 -2.68 2.23 -7.51
CA VAL A 40 -2.03 3.49 -7.13
C VAL A 40 -1.51 3.44 -5.70
N ALA A 41 -2.27 2.89 -4.75
CA ALA A 41 -1.84 2.76 -3.36
C ALA A 41 -0.60 1.86 -3.25
N GLU A 42 -0.61 0.71 -3.93
CA GLU A 42 0.55 -0.20 -3.98
C GLU A 42 1.78 0.46 -4.62
N ALA A 43 1.59 1.19 -5.73
CA ALA A 43 2.69 1.91 -6.38
C ALA A 43 3.28 3.00 -5.48
N ARG A 44 2.44 3.72 -4.74
CA ARG A 44 2.88 4.71 -3.75
C ARG A 44 3.63 4.07 -2.60
N GLN A 45 3.15 2.94 -2.09
CA GLN A 45 3.82 2.21 -1.02
C GLN A 45 5.21 1.74 -1.46
N ARG A 46 5.33 1.12 -2.64
CA ARG A 46 6.63 0.69 -3.19
C ARG A 46 7.60 1.86 -3.28
N ARG A 47 7.16 2.96 -3.90
CA ARG A 47 7.98 4.16 -4.03
C ARG A 47 8.39 4.74 -2.68
N TRP A 48 7.48 4.77 -1.71
CA TRP A 48 7.81 5.27 -0.38
C TRP A 48 8.87 4.40 0.31
N VAL A 49 8.78 3.06 0.20
CA VAL A 49 9.81 2.17 0.73
C VAL A 49 11.17 2.41 0.06
N GLU A 50 11.19 2.57 -1.26
CA GLU A 50 12.40 2.88 -2.02
C GLU A 50 13.00 4.23 -1.60
N ASP A 51 12.18 5.28 -1.55
CA ASP A 51 12.58 6.64 -1.17
C ASP A 51 13.11 6.72 0.29
N ASN A 52 12.70 5.80 1.17
CA ASN A 52 13.10 5.77 2.58
C ASN A 52 14.10 4.64 2.92
N ALA A 53 14.62 3.93 1.91
CA ALA A 53 15.52 2.80 2.12
C ALA A 53 16.78 3.18 2.92
N GLU A 54 17.37 4.35 2.63
CA GLU A 54 18.54 4.85 3.36
C GLU A 54 18.21 5.19 4.82
N ALA A 55 17.03 5.75 5.09
CA ALA A 55 16.60 6.08 6.44
C ALA A 55 16.40 4.80 7.29
N PHE A 56 15.82 3.76 6.68
CA PHE A 56 15.70 2.45 7.34
C PHE A 56 17.06 1.79 7.58
N ALA A 57 17.97 1.86 6.62
CA ALA A 57 19.33 1.33 6.78
C ALA A 57 20.08 2.06 7.90
N ALA A 58 20.01 3.39 7.95
CA ALA A 58 20.60 4.19 9.01
C ALA A 58 19.99 3.87 10.39
N GLN A 59 18.68 3.68 10.47
CA GLN A 59 18.00 3.29 11.71
C GLN A 59 18.44 1.88 12.16
N ALA A 60 18.54 0.93 11.24
CA ALA A 60 18.99 -0.42 11.55
C ALA A 60 20.43 -0.43 12.11
N ALA A 61 21.36 0.27 11.44
CA ALA A 61 22.73 0.42 11.91
C ALA A 61 22.79 1.06 13.31
N TRP A 62 21.99 2.11 13.54
CA TRP A 62 21.93 2.74 14.85
C TRP A 62 21.41 1.79 15.94
N HIS A 63 20.39 0.97 15.66
CA HIS A 63 19.90 -0.04 16.60
C HIS A 63 20.93 -1.16 16.86
N GLU A 64 21.71 -1.57 15.87
CA GLU A 64 22.78 -2.57 16.06
C GLU A 64 23.88 -2.04 17.00
N GLU A 65 24.22 -0.75 16.87
CA GLU A 65 25.24 -0.11 17.70
C GLU A 65 24.75 0.24 19.11
N ASN A 66 23.48 0.66 19.26
CA ASN A 66 22.97 1.27 20.49
C ASN A 66 21.93 0.40 21.23
N GLY A 67 21.45 -0.66 20.60
CA GLY A 67 20.28 -1.41 21.03
C GLY A 67 18.96 -0.67 20.76
N HIS A 68 17.84 -1.36 20.98
CA HIS A 68 16.53 -0.75 20.79
C HIS A 68 16.16 0.11 22.03
N PRO A 69 15.81 1.40 21.85
CA PRO A 69 15.70 2.35 22.97
C PRO A 69 14.53 2.05 23.92
N LEU A 70 13.58 1.24 23.47
CA LEU A 70 12.42 0.81 24.25
C LEU A 70 12.47 -0.69 24.62
N ALA A 71 13.61 -1.36 24.45
CA ALA A 71 13.73 -2.81 24.67
C ALA A 71 13.16 -3.27 26.03
N ASP A 72 13.44 -2.52 27.11
CA ASP A 72 13.04 -2.90 28.47
C ASP A 72 11.53 -2.85 28.71
N ILE A 73 10.83 -1.97 28.00
CA ILE A 73 9.40 -1.69 28.22
C ILE A 73 8.49 -2.24 27.12
N LEU A 74 9.05 -2.76 26.03
CA LEU A 74 8.29 -3.41 24.97
C LEU A 74 7.67 -4.72 25.51
N ALA A 75 6.37 -4.71 25.75
CA ALA A 75 5.59 -5.89 26.11
C ALA A 75 5.06 -6.56 24.84
N GLY A 76 5.83 -7.48 24.27
CA GLY A 76 5.45 -8.27 23.10
C GLY A 76 6.62 -9.11 22.56
N PRO A 77 6.36 -10.05 21.65
CA PRO A 77 7.40 -10.94 21.11
C PRO A 77 8.51 -10.18 20.38
N ALA A 78 8.22 -9.00 19.84
CA ALA A 78 9.22 -8.10 19.27
C ALA A 78 10.15 -7.46 20.33
N GLY A 79 9.74 -7.38 21.60
CA GLY A 79 10.62 -6.93 22.68
C GLY A 79 11.69 -7.94 23.04
N GLU A 80 11.36 -9.23 22.95
CA GLU A 80 12.30 -10.33 23.22
C GLU A 80 13.42 -10.40 22.17
N THR A 81 13.15 -10.03 20.91
CA THR A 81 14.19 -9.99 19.86
C THR A 81 15.25 -8.92 20.06
N TRP A 82 15.04 -7.97 20.98
CA TRP A 82 15.98 -6.90 21.31
C TRP A 82 16.58 -7.02 22.72
N LYS A 83 16.19 -8.05 23.49
CA LYS A 83 16.77 -8.38 24.79
C LYS A 83 17.86 -9.43 24.57
N ASN A 84 19.12 -9.05 24.76
CA ASN A 84 20.27 -9.98 24.77
C ASN A 84 20.16 -10.97 25.93
#